data_AF-A0A3S9SM49-F1
#
_entry.id   AF-A0A3S9SM49-F1
#
_cell.length_a   1.000
_cell.length_b   1.000
_cell.length_c   1.000
_cell.angle_alpha   90.00
_cell.angle_beta   90.00
_cell.angle_gamma   90.00
#
_symmetry.space_group_name_H-M   'P 1'
#
loop_
_entity.id
_entity.type
_entity.pdbx_description
1 polymer ?
#
loop_
_entity_poly.entity_id
_entity_poly.type
_entity_poly.pdbx_seq_one_letter_code
_entity_poly.pdbx_strand_id
1 'polypeptide(L)'
;MEKRRNYIELKQDYMLIAFDACASKFHLGKVDKWVDNETEYGYADYDFECCFRLPIEYLMWYVISIIVHAGRNYTYHKMRLRKIKEILREHDIENLISDFGMEERRNL
;
A
#
# COMPACT_ATOMS: atom_id res chain seq x y z
N MET A 1 -5.01 13.46 18.91
CA MET A 1 -5.59 12.39 18.09
C MET A 1 -4.81 12.37 16.79
N GLU A 2 -4.23 11.23 16.42
CA GLU A 2 -3.41 11.12 15.20
C GLU A 2 -4.33 11.27 13.97
N LYS A 3 -3.94 12.10 13.01
CA LYS A 3 -4.77 12.41 11.85
C LYS A 3 -4.69 11.23 10.88
N ARG A 4 -5.84 10.64 10.54
CA ARG A 4 -5.96 9.64 9.48
C ARG A 4 -5.29 10.15 8.19
N ARG A 5 -4.50 9.30 7.57
CA ARG A 5 -3.88 9.59 6.26
C ARG A 5 -4.87 9.36 5.11
N ASN A 6 -4.79 10.17 4.06
CA ASN A 6 -5.67 10.00 2.90
C ASN A 6 -5.06 9.08 1.82
N TYR A 7 -5.90 8.59 0.91
CA TYR A 7 -5.48 7.66 -0.14
C TYR A 7 -4.33 8.19 -1.01
N ILE A 8 -4.37 9.46 -1.39
CA ILE A 8 -3.36 10.08 -2.27
C ILE A 8 -2.01 10.16 -1.55
N GLU A 9 -1.99 10.62 -0.30
CA GLU A 9 -0.79 10.68 0.54
C GLU A 9 -0.18 9.28 0.71
N LEU A 10 -1.01 8.28 1.03
CA LEU A 10 -0.54 6.90 1.19
C LEU A 10 0.04 6.34 -0.11
N LYS A 11 -0.62 6.60 -1.24
CA LYS A 11 -0.15 6.14 -2.55
C LYS A 11 1.16 6.80 -2.94
N GLN A 12 1.30 8.10 -2.68
CA GLN A 12 2.53 8.85 -2.95
C GLN A 12 3.70 8.30 -2.13
N ASP A 13 3.53 8.14 -0.83
CA ASP A 13 4.56 7.58 0.05
C ASP A 13 4.94 6.16 -0.35
N TYR A 14 3.96 5.30 -0.61
CA TYR A 14 4.22 3.92 -0.98
C TYR A 14 5.04 3.82 -2.27
N MET A 15 4.72 4.65 -3.27
CA MET A 15 5.48 4.71 -4.52
C MET A 15 6.85 5.35 -4.33
N LEU A 16 6.99 6.35 -3.46
CA LEU A 16 8.28 6.99 -3.18
C LEU A 16 9.24 6.01 -2.50
N ILE A 17 8.79 5.25 -1.50
CA ILE A 17 9.61 4.23 -0.84
C ILE A 17 10.01 3.13 -1.82
N ALA A 18 9.07 2.67 -2.66
CA ALA A 18 9.39 1.68 -3.70
C ALA A 18 10.40 2.23 -4.72
N PHE A 19 10.29 3.52 -5.08
CA PHE A 19 11.25 4.18 -5.95
C PHE A 19 12.63 4.27 -5.29
N ASP A 20 12.70 4.68 -4.02
CA ASP A 20 13.95 4.77 -3.26
C ASP A 20 14.61 3.40 -3.12
N ALA A 21 13.82 2.33 -2.92
CA ALA A 21 14.32 0.96 -2.93
C ALA A 21 14.93 0.61 -4.30
N CYS A 22 14.28 0.95 -5.42
CA CYS A 22 14.85 0.75 -6.75
C CYS A 22 16.15 1.55 -6.94
N ALA A 23 16.14 2.83 -6.53
CA ALA A 23 17.29 3.71 -6.64
C ALA A 23 18.48 3.22 -5.80
N SER A 24 18.21 2.60 -4.64
CA SER A 24 19.22 2.01 -3.78
C SER A 24 19.99 0.87 -4.44
N LYS A 25 19.41 0.21 -5.45
CA LYS A 25 20.09 -0.82 -6.25
C LYS A 25 20.95 -0.25 -7.36
N PHE A 26 20.93 1.06 -7.60
CA PHE A 26 21.74 1.69 -8.62
C PHE A 26 23.08 2.17 -8.05
N HIS A 27 24.16 1.51 -8.47
CA HIS A 27 25.51 1.82 -8.04
C HIS A 27 26.46 1.94 -9.22
N LEU A 28 27.12 3.10 -9.35
CA LEU A 28 28.14 3.38 -10.37
C LEU A 28 27.72 3.01 -11.81
N GLY A 29 26.46 3.31 -12.18
CA GLY A 29 25.96 3.03 -13.53
C GLY A 29 25.47 1.60 -13.74
N LYS A 30 25.42 0.76 -12.69
CA LYS A 30 24.94 -0.62 -12.75
C LYS A 30 23.77 -0.80 -11.79
N VAL A 31 22.88 -1.74 -12.14
CA VAL A 31 21.78 -2.16 -11.29
C VAL A 31 22.15 -3.49 -10.64
N ASP A 32 22.27 -3.47 -9.31
CA ASP A 32 22.50 -4.67 -8.52
C ASP A 32 21.27 -5.57 -8.53
N LYS A 33 21.50 -6.88 -8.42
CA LYS A 33 20.41 -7.84 -8.31
C LYS A 33 19.76 -7.72 -6.93
N TRP A 34 18.44 -7.87 -6.90
CA TRP A 34 17.70 -8.18 -5.68
C TRP A 34 18.18 -9.53 -5.12
N VAL A 35 18.30 -9.65 -3.79
CA VAL A 35 18.52 -10.96 -3.15
C VAL A 35 17.21 -11.75 -3.13
N ASP A 36 17.28 -13.05 -2.82
CA ASP A 36 16.10 -13.92 -2.85
C ASP A 36 14.96 -13.37 -1.98
N ASN A 37 13.78 -13.23 -2.59
CA ASN A 37 12.55 -12.68 -2.00
C ASN A 37 12.55 -11.16 -1.70
N GLU A 38 13.60 -10.44 -2.06
CA GLU A 38 13.66 -9.00 -1.98
C GLU A 38 12.95 -8.37 -3.18
N THR A 39 12.14 -7.34 -2.95
CA THR A 39 11.48 -6.56 -4.01
C THR A 39 11.30 -5.12 -3.56
N GLU A 40 11.19 -4.20 -4.50
CA GLU A 40 10.95 -2.78 -4.22
C GLU A 40 9.70 -2.54 -3.36
N TYR A 41 8.65 -3.33 -3.57
CA TYR A 41 7.43 -3.23 -2.78
C TYR A 41 7.50 -4.00 -1.46
N GLY A 42 8.42 -4.95 -1.33
CA GLY A 42 8.73 -5.57 -0.05
C GLY A 42 9.26 -4.55 0.96
N TYR A 43 10.09 -3.60 0.49
CA TYR A 43 10.51 -2.45 1.30
C TYR A 43 9.34 -1.56 1.69
N ALA A 44 8.52 -1.15 0.72
CA ALA A 44 7.36 -0.31 0.99
C ALA A 44 6.35 -0.98 1.95
N ASP A 45 6.17 -2.29 1.83
CA ASP A 45 5.31 -3.06 2.73
C ASP A 45 5.85 -3.18 4.16
N TYR A 46 7.16 -3.36 4.30
CA TYR A 46 7.82 -3.43 5.60
C TYR A 46 7.65 -2.11 6.35
N ASP A 47 7.84 -0.98 5.68
CA ASP A 47 7.65 0.34 6.28
C ASP A 47 6.20 0.57 6.70
N PHE A 48 5.23 0.08 5.90
CA PHE A 48 3.80 0.33 6.14
C PHE A 48 3.17 -0.60 7.20
N GLU A 49 3.77 -1.74 7.53
CA GLU A 49 3.16 -2.78 8.37
C GLU A 49 2.70 -2.27 9.75
N CYS A 50 3.44 -1.34 10.34
CA CYS A 50 3.15 -0.77 11.67
C CYS A 50 2.61 0.67 11.63
N CYS A 51 2.31 1.22 10.46
CA CYS A 51 1.96 2.63 10.31
C CYS A 51 0.48 2.95 10.54
N PHE A 52 -0.39 1.95 10.60
CA PHE A 52 -1.85 2.16 10.58
C PHE A 52 -2.53 1.69 11.84
N ARG A 53 -3.60 2.39 12.22
CA ARG A 53 -4.46 2.00 13.35
C ARG A 53 -5.92 1.85 12.94
N LEU A 54 -6.33 2.48 11.84
CA LEU A 54 -7.71 2.46 11.38
C LEU A 54 -7.90 1.42 10.26
N PRO A 55 -9.01 0.65 10.27
CA PRO A 55 -9.29 -0.33 9.22
C PRO A 55 -9.29 0.27 7.80
N ILE A 56 -9.73 1.51 7.65
CA ILE A 56 -9.74 2.21 6.36
C ILE A 56 -8.32 2.50 5.83
N GLU A 57 -7.35 2.76 6.70
CA GLU A 57 -5.95 2.98 6.29
C GLU A 57 -5.34 1.68 5.76
N TYR A 58 -5.58 0.57 6.46
CA TYR A 58 -5.21 -0.77 5.98
C TYR A 58 -5.89 -1.10 4.64
N LEU A 59 -7.19 -0.79 4.51
CA LEU A 59 -7.91 -1.01 3.26
C LEU A 59 -7.29 -0.23 2.10
N MET A 60 -7.01 1.07 2.29
CA MET A 60 -6.36 1.91 1.28
C MET A 60 -4.98 1.37 0.90
N TRP A 61 -4.15 1.01 1.89
CA TRP A 61 -2.83 0.43 1.63
C TRP A 61 -2.93 -0.87 0.83
N TYR A 62 -3.82 -1.79 1.19
CA TYR A 62 -3.95 -3.07 0.48
C TYR A 62 -4.43 -2.88 -0.97
N VAL A 63 -5.30 -1.90 -1.21
CA VAL A 63 -5.71 -1.52 -2.57
C VAL A 63 -4.53 -0.96 -3.37
N ILE A 64 -3.77 -0.02 -2.81
CA ILE A 64 -2.57 0.56 -3.44
C ILE A 64 -1.59 -0.57 -3.81
N SER A 65 -1.26 -1.41 -2.84
CA SER A 65 -0.37 -2.56 -2.98
C SER A 65 -0.80 -3.49 -4.13
N ILE A 66 -2.08 -3.85 -4.23
CA ILE A 66 -2.57 -4.68 -5.34
C ILE A 66 -2.33 -4.01 -6.70
N ILE A 67 -2.66 -2.72 -6.81
CA ILE A 67 -2.58 -1.98 -8.06
C ILE A 67 -1.12 -1.87 -8.54
N VAL A 68 -0.21 -1.46 -7.65
CA VAL A 68 1.19 -1.21 -8.02
C VAL A 68 1.99 -2.49 -8.29
N HIS A 69 1.65 -3.59 -7.59
CA HIS A 69 2.22 -4.90 -7.91
C HIS A 69 1.78 -5.40 -9.29
N ALA A 70 0.66 -4.90 -9.85
CA ALA A 70 0.15 -5.24 -11.18
C ALA A 70 0.08 -6.76 -11.46
N GLY A 71 -0.21 -7.56 -10.42
CA GLY A 71 -0.31 -9.01 -10.53
C GLY A 71 1.03 -9.77 -10.69
N ARG A 72 2.19 -9.09 -10.58
CA ARG A 72 3.53 -9.71 -10.71
C ARG A 72 3.78 -10.88 -9.75
N ASN A 73 3.08 -10.92 -8.61
CA ASN A 73 3.10 -12.03 -7.67
C ASN A 73 1.66 -12.47 -7.35
N TYR A 74 1.25 -13.61 -7.89
CA TYR A 74 -0.09 -14.16 -7.73
C TYR A 74 -0.45 -14.47 -6.27
N THR A 75 0.48 -15.07 -5.53
CA THR A 75 0.28 -15.45 -4.13
C THR A 75 0.06 -14.21 -3.26
N TYR A 76 0.90 -13.20 -3.45
CA TYR A 76 0.77 -11.91 -2.79
C TYR A 76 -0.55 -11.23 -3.11
N HIS A 77 -0.93 -11.18 -4.39
CA HIS A 77 -2.19 -10.59 -4.82
C HIS A 77 -3.41 -11.28 -4.17
N LYS A 78 -3.40 -12.62 -4.12
CA LYS A 78 -4.44 -13.39 -3.40
C LYS A 78 -4.48 -13.07 -1.91
N MET A 79 -3.32 -12.98 -1.27
CA MET A 79 -3.21 -12.65 0.15
C MET A 79 -3.81 -11.26 0.46
N ARG A 80 -3.43 -10.24 -0.32
CA ARG A 80 -3.97 -8.88 -0.18
C ARG A 80 -5.46 -8.82 -0.44
N LEU A 81 -5.96 -9.50 -1.48
CA LEU A 81 -7.39 -9.55 -1.78
C LEU A 81 -8.19 -10.21 -0.67
N ARG A 82 -7.65 -11.26 -0.03
CA ARG A 82 -8.26 -11.88 1.15
C ARG A 82 -8.39 -10.88 2.29
N LYS A 83 -7.33 -10.11 2.58
CA LYS A 83 -7.32 -9.09 3.64
C LYS A 83 -8.34 -7.97 3.38
N ILE A 84 -8.45 -7.50 2.14
CA ILE A 84 -9.49 -6.55 1.73
C ILE A 84 -10.89 -7.12 2.01
N LYS A 85 -11.13 -8.37 1.61
CA LYS A 85 -12.42 -9.04 1.87
C LYS A 85 -12.71 -9.23 3.35
N GLU A 86 -11.70 -9.46 4.18
CA GLU A 86 -11.84 -9.54 5.65
C GLU A 86 -12.34 -8.19 6.19
N ILE A 87 -11.66 -7.08 5.87
CA ILE A 87 -12.06 -5.73 6.31
C ILE A 87 -13.48 -5.39 5.88
N LEU A 88 -13.83 -5.62 4.60
CA LEU A 88 -15.15 -5.30 4.05
C LEU A 88 -16.28 -6.20 4.57
N ARG A 89 -15.97 -7.33 5.22
CA ARG A 89 -16.95 -8.18 5.90
C ARG A 89 -17.19 -7.73 7.34
N GLU A 90 -16.15 -7.25 8.00
CA GLU A 90 -16.18 -6.84 9.41
C GLU A 90 -16.69 -5.40 9.58
N HIS A 91 -16.54 -4.58 8.55
CA HIS A 91 -16.90 -3.17 8.58
C HIS A 91 -17.77 -2.81 7.37
N ASP A 92 -18.85 -2.07 7.63
CA ASP A 92 -19.67 -1.47 6.59
C ASP A 92 -18.89 -0.38 5.85
N ILE A 93 -18.99 -0.34 4.52
CA ILE A 93 -18.22 0.57 3.69
C ILE A 93 -18.59 2.03 3.93
N GLU A 94 -19.87 2.34 4.19
CA GLU A 94 -20.32 3.72 4.45
C GLU A 94 -19.73 4.25 5.75
N ASN A 95 -19.60 3.37 6.75
CA ASN A 95 -18.90 3.70 8.00
C ASN A 95 -17.40 3.89 7.80
N LEU A 96 -16.75 3.07 6.96
CA LEU A 96 -15.31 3.21 6.69
C LEU A 96 -14.97 4.55 6.02
N ILE A 97 -15.86 5.06 5.17
CA ILE A 97 -15.64 6.29 4.39
C ILE A 97 -16.40 7.50 4.96
N SER A 98 -17.00 7.39 6.15
CA SER A 98 -17.85 8.46 6.73
C SER A 98 -17.11 9.79 6.82
N ASP A 99 -15.84 9.73 7.21
CA ASP A 99 -14.99 10.88 7.51
C ASP A 99 -14.21 11.38 6.27
N PHE A 100 -14.57 10.88 5.09
CA PHE A 100 -13.93 11.27 3.84
C PHE A 100 -14.55 12.58 3.34
N GLY A 101 -13.69 13.57 3.10
CA GLY A 101 -14.09 14.80 2.43
C GLY A 101 -14.52 14.55 0.98
N MET A 102 -15.26 15.49 0.38
CA MET A 102 -15.76 15.38 -1.00
C MET A 102 -14.66 15.16 -2.05
N GLU A 103 -13.47 15.67 -1.80
CA GLU A 103 -12.33 15.50 -2.71
C GLU A 103 -11.75 14.07 -2.62
N GLU A 104 -11.64 13.53 -1.40
CA GLU A 104 -11.15 12.18 -1.19
C GLU A 104 -12.10 11.13 -1.79
N ARG A 105 -13.41 11.32 -1.62
CA ARG A 105 -14.44 10.45 -2.23
C ARG A 105 -14.41 10.43 -3.76
N ARG A 106 -13.90 11.48 -4.41
CA ARG A 106 -13.78 11.54 -5.88
C ARG A 106 -12.56 10.78 -6.41
N ASN A 107 -11.58 10.52 -5.55
CA ASN A 107 -10.32 9.88 -5.91
C ASN A 107 -10.26 8.39 -5.49
N LEU A 108 -11.28 7.91 -4.77
CA LEU A 108 -11.57 6.50 -4.53
C LEU A 108 -12.27 5.88 -5.75
#